data_AF-A0A0G0KYJ9-F1
#
_entry.id   AF-A0A0G0KYJ9-F1
#
_cell.length_a   1.000
_cell.length_b   1.000
_cell.length_c   1.000
_cell.angle_alpha   90.00
_cell.angle_beta   90.00
_cell.angle_gamma   90.00
#
_symmetry.space_group_name_H-M   'P 1'
#
loop_
_entity.id
_entity.type
_entity.pdbx_description
1 polymer ?
#
loop_
_entity_poly.entity_id
_entity_poly.type
_entity_poly.pdbx_seq_one_letter_code
_entity_poly.pdbx_strand_id
1 'polypeptide(L)'
;MSNTIKCPHCDKSFELTDAIRHQIEEEVKSDISKKHHQELEKVRKDAEVKIKSEIEEKKKLEILDLEKQLAEKSEKVEELRENELKLREDRRKLEEKEKELTLEVQRQLDEQRKKIEEEVLGRAVEEHRLKDFENEKKISSLQQQLEEALRKSKVGSQQLQGEILELDIESLLRDAFPSDEIAPVEKGIKGADIRQIVKSPKGFSSGVILWEIKRTKGWTDSWIAKLKEDLRSERANVPVIISTTLPKGLESGFGLLNGVWVVSFTLVLPVATIIRKNLLDVAFEKAVSSHKGGKSEILYDYITSHEFRQQVEAMMEVYREMQDQIAKEKAAYEKIWKMREGQMQRLVSSTANVVGSIQGRVGQTALPIKGLELLDEGH
;
A
#
# COMPACT_ATOMS: atom_id res chain seq x y z
N MET A 1 -149.33 -80.86 -43.24
CA MET A 1 -149.91 -79.93 -44.23
C MET A 1 -148.74 -79.35 -45.00
N SER A 2 -148.53 -79.82 -46.23
CA SER A 2 -147.20 -80.02 -46.80
C SER A 2 -147.04 -79.32 -48.15
N ASN A 3 -146.06 -78.42 -48.23
CA ASN A 3 -145.51 -77.95 -49.51
C ASN A 3 -143.98 -78.06 -49.45
N THR A 4 -143.50 -79.29 -49.64
CA THR A 4 -142.10 -79.71 -49.49
C THR A 4 -141.56 -80.12 -50.84
N ILE A 5 -140.46 -79.51 -51.30
CA ILE A 5 -139.85 -79.76 -52.62
C ILE A 5 -138.55 -80.54 -52.41
N LYS A 6 -138.29 -81.57 -53.25
CA LYS A 6 -137.08 -82.39 -53.17
C LYS A 6 -135.94 -81.77 -53.99
N CYS A 7 -134.76 -81.63 -53.38
CA CYS A 7 -133.57 -81.11 -54.05
C CYS A 7 -132.93 -82.18 -54.96
N PRO A 8 -132.77 -81.93 -56.28
CA PRO A 8 -132.24 -82.91 -57.22
C PRO A 8 -130.73 -83.20 -57.09
N HIS A 9 -130.03 -82.55 -56.17
CA HIS A 9 -128.57 -82.68 -56.01
C HIS A 9 -128.13 -83.38 -54.71
N CYS A 10 -129.04 -83.60 -53.75
CA CYS A 10 -128.72 -84.27 -52.47
C CYS A 10 -129.92 -84.96 -51.79
N ASP A 11 -131.07 -85.08 -52.48
CA ASP A 11 -132.25 -85.87 -52.10
C ASP A 11 -132.89 -85.59 -50.71
N LYS A 12 -132.51 -84.49 -50.04
CA LYS A 12 -133.15 -84.02 -48.80
C LYS A 12 -134.32 -83.08 -49.09
N SER A 13 -135.39 -83.26 -48.33
CA SER A 13 -136.63 -82.47 -48.34
C SER A 13 -136.52 -81.26 -47.39
N PHE A 14 -136.79 -80.06 -47.88
CA PHE A 14 -136.78 -78.83 -47.09
C PHE A 14 -138.08 -78.03 -47.26
N GLU A 15 -138.47 -77.27 -46.23
CA GLU A 15 -139.63 -76.39 -46.28
C GLU A 15 -139.27 -75.04 -46.90
N LEU A 16 -140.13 -74.52 -47.78
CA LEU A 16 -139.90 -73.28 -48.54
C LEU A 16 -139.61 -72.05 -47.64
N THR A 17 -140.09 -72.08 -46.39
CA THR A 17 -139.90 -71.05 -45.37
C THR A 17 -138.45 -70.90 -44.92
N ASP A 18 -137.67 -71.98 -44.88
CA ASP A 18 -136.25 -71.96 -44.47
C ASP A 18 -135.33 -71.44 -45.58
N ALA A 19 -135.67 -71.66 -46.86
CA ALA A 19 -134.90 -71.13 -47.98
C ALA A 19 -135.01 -69.59 -48.09
N ILE A 20 -136.20 -69.03 -47.81
CA ILE A 20 -136.43 -67.58 -47.79
C ILE A 20 -135.76 -66.95 -46.56
N ARG A 21 -135.79 -67.62 -45.39
CA ARG A 21 -135.09 -67.14 -44.18
C ARG A 21 -133.57 -67.11 -44.37
N HIS A 22 -132.99 -68.13 -44.99
CA HIS A 22 -131.55 -68.18 -45.23
C HIS A 22 -131.08 -67.09 -46.23
N GLN A 23 -131.89 -66.79 -47.26
CA GLN A 23 -131.62 -65.68 -48.19
C GLN A 23 -131.70 -64.32 -47.50
N ILE A 24 -132.71 -64.08 -46.66
CA ILE A 24 -132.83 -62.82 -45.90
C ILE A 24 -131.70 -62.70 -44.86
N GLU A 25 -131.32 -63.79 -44.18
CA GLU A 25 -130.21 -63.78 -43.23
C GLU A 25 -128.85 -63.54 -43.90
N GLU A 26 -128.62 -64.07 -45.11
CA GLU A 26 -127.41 -63.81 -45.90
C GLU A 26 -127.35 -62.37 -46.42
N GLU A 27 -128.47 -61.82 -46.92
CA GLU A 27 -128.53 -60.42 -47.34
C GLU A 27 -128.33 -59.47 -46.15
N VAL A 28 -128.98 -59.73 -45.02
CA VAL A 28 -128.81 -58.93 -43.79
C VAL A 28 -127.39 -59.04 -43.23
N LYS A 29 -126.77 -60.23 -43.22
CA LYS A 29 -125.37 -60.39 -42.81
C LYS A 29 -124.40 -59.69 -43.79
N SER A 30 -124.64 -59.77 -45.09
CA SER A 30 -123.89 -59.04 -46.12
C SER A 30 -123.98 -57.54 -45.89
N ASP A 31 -125.17 -57.01 -45.66
CA ASP A 31 -125.39 -55.57 -45.50
C ASP A 31 -124.85 -55.05 -44.17
N ILE A 32 -124.97 -55.81 -43.09
CA ILE A 32 -124.32 -55.49 -41.81
C ILE A 32 -122.80 -55.54 -41.96
N SER A 33 -122.26 -56.54 -42.65
CA SER A 33 -120.81 -56.65 -42.90
C SER A 33 -120.29 -55.49 -43.74
N LYS A 34 -121.01 -55.10 -44.81
CA LYS A 34 -120.67 -53.93 -45.64
C LYS A 34 -120.76 -52.62 -44.84
N LYS A 35 -121.81 -52.43 -44.05
CA LYS A 35 -121.94 -51.23 -43.19
C LYS A 35 -120.84 -51.18 -42.13
N HIS A 36 -120.55 -52.30 -41.47
CA HIS A 36 -119.48 -52.38 -40.48
C HIS A 36 -118.10 -52.15 -41.10
N HIS A 37 -117.84 -52.67 -42.31
CA HIS A 37 -116.60 -52.41 -43.05
C HIS A 37 -116.49 -50.94 -43.45
N GLN A 38 -117.58 -50.31 -43.90
CA GLN A 38 -117.62 -48.88 -44.21
C GLN A 38 -117.44 -48.02 -42.95
N GLU A 39 -118.03 -48.40 -41.81
CA GLU A 39 -117.82 -47.70 -40.53
C GLU A 39 -116.38 -47.86 -40.03
N LEU A 40 -115.80 -49.06 -40.11
CA LEU A 40 -114.39 -49.29 -39.78
C LEU A 40 -113.44 -48.51 -40.68
N GLU A 41 -113.70 -48.45 -41.99
CA GLU A 41 -112.90 -47.63 -42.90
C GLU A 41 -113.02 -46.13 -42.58
N LYS A 42 -114.23 -45.65 -42.25
CA LYS A 42 -114.44 -44.25 -41.83
C LYS A 42 -113.69 -43.94 -40.54
N VAL A 43 -113.85 -44.78 -39.52
CA VAL A 43 -113.15 -44.63 -38.22
C VAL A 43 -111.63 -44.69 -38.42
N ARG A 44 -111.13 -45.58 -39.28
CA ARG A 44 -109.71 -45.69 -39.60
C ARG A 44 -109.19 -44.44 -40.31
N LYS A 45 -109.91 -43.94 -41.33
CA LYS A 45 -109.55 -42.70 -42.02
C LYS A 45 -109.57 -41.51 -41.07
N ASP A 46 -110.58 -41.41 -40.21
CA ASP A 46 -110.68 -40.34 -39.21
C ASP A 46 -109.55 -40.42 -38.17
N ALA A 47 -109.17 -41.63 -37.74
CA ALA A 47 -108.02 -41.85 -36.85
C ALA A 47 -106.69 -41.50 -37.54
N GLU A 48 -106.49 -41.89 -38.79
CA GLU A 48 -105.28 -41.54 -39.57
C GLU A 48 -105.17 -40.03 -39.80
N VAL A 49 -106.28 -39.34 -40.06
CA VAL A 49 -106.32 -37.87 -40.20
C VAL A 49 -105.98 -37.20 -38.87
N LYS A 50 -106.57 -37.65 -37.75
CA LYS A 50 -106.27 -37.12 -36.41
C LYS A 50 -104.81 -37.33 -36.00
N ILE A 51 -104.27 -38.52 -36.21
CA ILE A 51 -102.87 -38.82 -35.89
C ILE A 51 -101.92 -37.98 -36.75
N LYS A 52 -102.22 -37.83 -38.06
CA LYS A 52 -101.43 -36.95 -38.94
C LYS A 52 -101.47 -35.50 -38.47
N SER A 53 -102.65 -34.97 -38.14
CA SER A 53 -102.77 -33.59 -37.64
C SER A 53 -102.04 -33.39 -36.32
N GLU A 54 -102.13 -34.34 -35.38
CA GLU A 54 -101.41 -34.27 -34.09
C GLU A 54 -99.88 -34.35 -34.27
N ILE A 55 -99.39 -35.17 -35.20
CA ILE A 55 -97.96 -35.26 -35.53
C ILE A 55 -97.48 -33.98 -36.22
N GLU A 56 -98.25 -33.44 -37.16
CA GLU A 56 -97.92 -32.17 -37.81
C GLU A 56 -97.88 -31.01 -36.81
N GLU A 57 -98.84 -30.97 -35.88
CA GLU A 57 -98.88 -29.96 -34.83
C GLU A 57 -97.68 -30.10 -33.87
N LYS A 58 -97.36 -31.32 -33.41
CA LYS A 58 -96.17 -31.57 -32.57
C LYS A 58 -94.87 -31.21 -33.28
N LYS A 59 -94.69 -31.61 -34.55
CA LYS A 59 -93.51 -31.26 -35.34
C LYS A 59 -93.40 -29.76 -35.56
N LYS A 60 -94.53 -29.07 -35.78
CA LYS A 60 -94.54 -27.62 -35.92
C LYS A 60 -94.09 -26.94 -34.62
N LEU A 61 -94.55 -27.42 -33.46
CA LEU A 61 -94.10 -26.92 -32.17
C LEU A 61 -92.60 -27.20 -31.92
N GLU A 62 -92.11 -28.39 -32.25
CA GLU A 62 -90.68 -28.73 -32.12
C GLU A 62 -89.80 -27.90 -33.05
N ILE A 63 -90.22 -27.67 -34.30
CA ILE A 63 -89.49 -26.81 -35.25
C ILE A 63 -89.44 -25.37 -34.73
N LEU A 64 -90.57 -24.85 -34.22
CA LEU A 64 -90.61 -23.49 -33.65
C LEU A 64 -89.71 -23.36 -32.41
N ASP A 65 -89.67 -24.37 -31.54
CA ASP A 65 -88.78 -24.38 -30.37
C ASP A 65 -87.31 -24.45 -30.78
N LEU A 66 -86.96 -25.31 -31.75
CA LEU A 66 -85.60 -25.42 -32.28
C LEU A 66 -85.16 -24.14 -33.00
N GLU A 67 -86.04 -23.51 -33.78
CA GLU A 67 -85.78 -22.21 -34.43
C GLU A 67 -85.52 -21.13 -33.38
N LYS A 68 -86.31 -21.11 -32.29
CA LYS A 68 -86.11 -20.18 -31.18
C LYS A 68 -84.77 -20.44 -30.46
N GLN A 69 -84.44 -21.69 -30.16
CA GLN A 69 -83.15 -22.04 -29.55
C GLN A 69 -81.96 -21.71 -30.46
N LEU A 70 -82.11 -21.88 -31.78
CA LEU A 70 -81.08 -21.53 -32.75
C LEU A 70 -80.90 -20.02 -32.83
N ALA A 71 -81.99 -19.26 -32.83
CA ALA A 71 -81.96 -17.79 -32.78
C ALA A 71 -81.25 -17.31 -31.50
N GLU A 72 -81.64 -17.79 -30.31
CA GLU A 72 -81.02 -17.43 -29.03
C GLU A 72 -79.52 -17.79 -28.98
N LYS A 73 -79.15 -18.97 -29.46
CA LYS A 73 -77.73 -19.37 -29.54
C LYS A 73 -76.95 -18.52 -30.55
N SER A 74 -77.56 -18.16 -31.69
CA SER A 74 -76.91 -17.32 -32.69
C SER A 74 -76.65 -15.91 -32.17
N GLU A 75 -77.61 -15.33 -31.46
CA GLU A 75 -77.45 -14.04 -30.78
C GLU A 75 -76.36 -14.11 -29.71
N LYS A 76 -76.32 -15.19 -28.93
CA LYS A 76 -75.27 -15.37 -27.92
C LYS A 76 -73.89 -15.54 -28.52
N VAL A 77 -73.77 -16.21 -29.66
CA VAL A 77 -72.49 -16.35 -30.39
C VAL A 77 -72.02 -15.00 -30.90
N GLU A 78 -72.90 -14.17 -31.45
CA GLU A 78 -72.53 -12.82 -31.91
C GLU A 78 -72.12 -11.92 -30.74
N GLU A 79 -72.86 -11.93 -29.63
CA GLU A 79 -72.49 -11.19 -28.41
C GLU A 79 -71.10 -11.62 -27.88
N LEU A 80 -70.81 -12.93 -27.87
CA LEU A 80 -69.50 -13.43 -27.47
C LEU A 80 -68.39 -13.04 -28.44
N ARG A 81 -68.65 -13.04 -29.75
CA ARG A 81 -67.70 -12.58 -30.77
C ARG A 81 -67.38 -11.10 -30.63
N GLU A 82 -68.39 -10.25 -30.39
CA GLU A 82 -68.18 -8.83 -30.14
C GLU A 82 -67.36 -8.59 -28.87
N ASN A 83 -67.67 -9.32 -27.79
CA ASN A 83 -66.92 -9.22 -26.54
C ASN A 83 -65.48 -9.71 -26.70
N GLU A 84 -65.25 -10.79 -27.44
CA GLU A 84 -63.90 -11.27 -27.75
C GLU A 84 -63.11 -10.23 -28.56
N LEU A 85 -63.74 -9.58 -29.55
CA LEU A 85 -63.11 -8.53 -30.34
C LEU A 85 -62.72 -7.34 -29.46
N LYS A 86 -63.63 -6.85 -28.61
CA LYS A 86 -63.37 -5.76 -27.65
C LYS A 86 -62.23 -6.11 -26.69
N LEU A 87 -62.24 -7.31 -26.11
CA LEU A 87 -61.18 -7.78 -25.22
C LEU A 87 -59.81 -7.87 -25.92
N ARG A 88 -59.78 -8.29 -27.19
CA ARG A 88 -58.54 -8.32 -27.98
C ARG A 88 -58.04 -6.92 -28.31
N GLU A 89 -58.92 -5.97 -28.61
CA GLU A 89 -58.56 -4.56 -28.82
C GLU A 89 -58.02 -3.92 -27.54
N ASP A 90 -58.69 -4.12 -26.41
CA ASP A 90 -58.26 -3.58 -25.12
C ASP A 90 -56.92 -4.19 -24.69
N ARG A 91 -56.72 -5.49 -24.92
CA ARG A 91 -55.43 -6.13 -24.68
C ARG A 91 -54.31 -5.51 -25.53
N ARG A 92 -54.54 -5.26 -26.81
CA ARG A 92 -53.54 -4.59 -27.68
C ARG A 92 -53.21 -3.19 -27.18
N LYS A 93 -54.23 -2.39 -26.81
CA LYS A 93 -54.05 -1.04 -26.25
C LYS A 93 -53.28 -1.08 -24.92
N LEU A 94 -53.52 -2.08 -24.07
CA LEU A 94 -52.78 -2.25 -22.82
C LEU A 94 -51.33 -2.64 -23.07
N GLU A 95 -51.07 -3.59 -23.98
CA GLU A 95 -49.71 -3.99 -24.35
C GLU A 95 -48.92 -2.84 -24.99
N GLU A 96 -49.56 -1.99 -25.81
CA GLU A 96 -48.96 -0.78 -26.36
C GLU A 96 -48.64 0.25 -25.26
N LYS A 97 -49.59 0.53 -24.37
CA LYS A 97 -49.36 1.43 -23.23
C LYS A 97 -48.26 0.93 -22.30
N GLU A 98 -48.17 -0.38 -22.05
CA GLU A 98 -47.12 -0.97 -21.23
C GLU A 98 -45.74 -0.79 -21.87
N LYS A 99 -45.63 -0.97 -23.19
CA LYS A 99 -44.40 -0.70 -23.95
C LYS A 99 -44.04 0.79 -23.92
N GLU A 100 -45.00 1.68 -24.05
CA GLU A 100 -44.77 3.13 -23.97
C GLU A 100 -44.34 3.56 -22.55
N LEU A 101 -45.03 3.07 -21.51
CA LEU A 101 -44.68 3.32 -20.11
C LEU A 101 -43.30 2.81 -19.76
N THR A 102 -42.95 1.59 -20.18
CA THR A 102 -41.61 1.02 -19.92
C THR A 102 -40.52 1.83 -20.63
N LEU A 103 -40.77 2.30 -21.86
CA LEU A 103 -39.84 3.16 -22.58
C LEU A 103 -39.68 4.54 -21.92
N GLU A 104 -40.78 5.16 -21.47
CA GLU A 104 -40.76 6.46 -20.79
C GLU A 104 -40.04 6.36 -19.44
N VAL A 105 -40.32 5.31 -18.65
CA VAL A 105 -39.61 5.05 -17.40
C VAL A 105 -38.12 4.82 -17.64
N GLN A 106 -37.74 4.08 -18.68
CA GLN A 106 -36.32 3.90 -19.04
C GLN A 106 -35.66 5.24 -19.38
N ARG A 107 -36.32 6.08 -20.20
CA ARG A 107 -35.80 7.42 -20.54
C ARG A 107 -35.63 8.31 -19.31
N GLN A 108 -36.61 8.30 -18.39
CA GLN A 108 -36.53 9.06 -17.16
C GLN A 108 -35.41 8.56 -16.24
N LEU A 109 -35.23 7.24 -16.14
CA LEU A 109 -34.13 6.66 -15.39
C LEU A 109 -32.77 7.01 -16.00
N ASP A 110 -32.63 6.97 -17.31
CA ASP A 110 -31.38 7.34 -17.99
C ASP A 110 -31.06 8.82 -17.80
N GLU A 111 -32.06 9.71 -17.88
CA GLU A 111 -31.89 11.13 -17.61
C GLU A 111 -31.51 11.40 -16.14
N GLN A 112 -32.16 10.73 -15.18
CA GLN A 112 -31.78 10.85 -13.77
C GLN A 112 -30.38 10.28 -13.51
N ARG A 113 -30.00 9.17 -14.15
CA ARG A 113 -28.65 8.61 -14.05
C ARG A 113 -27.60 9.60 -14.53
N LYS A 114 -27.83 10.27 -15.67
CA LYS A 114 -26.92 11.32 -16.17
C LYS A 114 -26.80 12.48 -15.20
N LYS A 115 -27.91 12.98 -14.66
CA LYS A 115 -27.87 14.05 -13.65
C LYS A 115 -27.11 13.66 -12.39
N ILE A 116 -27.33 12.44 -11.90
CA ILE A 116 -26.59 11.91 -10.74
C ILE A 116 -25.10 11.79 -11.08
N GLU A 117 -24.75 11.29 -12.26
CA GLU A 117 -23.37 11.16 -12.71
C GLU A 117 -22.68 12.53 -12.78
N GLU A 118 -23.32 13.52 -13.41
CA GLU A 118 -22.82 14.91 -13.48
C GLU A 118 -22.65 15.54 -12.10
N GLU A 119 -23.63 15.37 -11.19
CA GLU A 119 -23.52 15.88 -9.81
C GLU A 119 -22.41 15.20 -9.01
N VAL A 120 -22.28 13.87 -9.11
CA VAL A 120 -21.24 13.11 -8.40
C VAL A 120 -19.86 13.51 -8.89
N LEU A 121 -19.69 13.62 -10.22
CA LEU A 121 -18.42 14.00 -10.83
C LEU A 121 -18.07 15.45 -10.48
N GLY A 122 -19.04 16.36 -10.50
CA GLY A 122 -18.88 17.74 -10.04
C GLY A 122 -18.48 17.88 -8.58
N ARG A 123 -19.14 17.14 -7.67
CA ARG A 123 -18.80 17.12 -6.23
C ARG A 123 -17.41 16.54 -5.98
N ALA A 124 -17.05 15.45 -6.66
CA ALA A 124 -15.73 14.83 -6.52
C ALA A 124 -14.60 15.77 -6.99
N VAL A 125 -14.81 16.49 -8.09
CA VAL A 125 -13.84 17.47 -8.59
C VAL A 125 -13.65 18.64 -7.61
N GLU A 126 -14.75 19.20 -7.08
CA GLU A 126 -14.64 20.32 -6.14
C GLU A 126 -14.03 19.87 -4.80
N GLU A 127 -14.36 18.67 -4.30
CA GLU A 127 -13.73 18.12 -3.09
C GLU A 127 -12.23 17.88 -3.29
N HIS A 128 -11.82 17.33 -4.43
CA HIS A 128 -10.41 17.12 -4.76
C HIS A 128 -9.68 18.47 -4.87
N ARG A 129 -10.29 19.46 -5.54
CA ARG A 129 -9.74 20.80 -5.67
C ARG A 129 -9.53 21.50 -4.32
N LEU A 130 -10.49 21.38 -3.40
CA LEU A 130 -10.36 21.93 -2.04
C LEU A 130 -9.24 21.23 -1.25
N LYS A 131 -9.16 19.89 -1.34
CA LYS A 131 -8.08 19.10 -0.72
C LYS A 131 -6.70 19.46 -1.28
N ASP A 132 -6.59 19.65 -2.59
CA ASP A 132 -5.34 20.07 -3.23
C ASP A 132 -4.91 21.45 -2.73
N PHE A 133 -5.85 22.40 -2.65
CA PHE A 133 -5.55 23.75 -2.13
C PHE A 133 -5.14 23.74 -0.64
N GLU A 134 -5.80 22.93 0.18
CA GLU A 134 -5.39 22.73 1.58
C GLU A 134 -3.99 22.11 1.68
N ASN A 135 -3.70 21.11 0.85
CA ASN A 135 -2.41 20.43 0.82
C ASN A 135 -1.30 21.37 0.33
N GLU A 136 -1.53 22.17 -0.71
CA GLU A 136 -0.59 23.19 -1.17
C GLU A 136 -0.27 24.21 -0.07
N LYS A 137 -1.28 24.69 0.66
CA LYS A 137 -1.06 25.59 1.81
C LYS A 137 -0.28 24.91 2.94
N LYS A 138 -0.57 23.65 3.24
CA LYS A 138 0.19 22.86 4.24
C LYS A 138 1.65 22.70 3.80
N ILE A 139 1.90 22.34 2.54
CA ILE A 139 3.25 22.19 1.98
C ILE A 139 4.00 23.50 2.07
N SER A 140 3.40 24.62 1.66
CA SER A 140 4.05 25.93 1.72
C SER A 140 4.40 26.36 3.16
N SER A 141 3.47 26.17 4.10
CA SER A 141 3.73 26.44 5.53
C SER A 141 4.85 25.56 6.10
N LEU A 142 4.85 24.27 5.77
CA LEU A 142 5.89 23.32 6.18
C LEU A 142 7.25 23.67 5.58
N GLN A 143 7.30 24.07 4.30
CA GLN A 143 8.53 24.53 3.65
C GLN A 143 9.10 25.76 4.36
N GLN A 144 8.27 26.75 4.69
CA GLN A 144 8.69 27.94 5.41
C GLN A 144 9.23 27.61 6.81
N GLN A 145 8.55 26.72 7.54
CA GLN A 145 9.02 26.24 8.85
C GLN A 145 10.35 25.48 8.74
N LEU A 146 10.50 24.65 7.70
CA LEU A 146 11.72 23.89 7.46
C LEU A 146 12.90 24.81 7.14
N GLU A 147 12.68 25.85 6.32
CA GLU A 147 13.69 26.84 5.99
C GLU A 147 14.11 27.64 7.22
N GLU A 148 13.16 28.05 8.06
CA GLU A 148 13.45 28.76 9.30
C GLU A 148 14.18 27.86 10.32
N ALA A 149 13.81 26.59 10.43
CA ALA A 149 14.49 25.59 11.25
C ALA A 149 15.92 25.32 10.75
N LEU A 150 16.11 25.18 9.44
CA LEU A 150 17.44 25.05 8.81
C LEU A 150 18.30 26.28 9.09
N ARG A 151 17.73 27.48 9.02
CA ARG A 151 18.46 28.73 9.34
C ARG A 151 18.87 28.77 10.81
N LYS A 152 17.97 28.43 11.74
CA LYS A 152 18.26 28.33 13.18
C LYS A 152 19.29 27.25 13.49
N SER A 153 19.21 26.09 12.83
CA SER A 153 20.17 24.99 12.96
C SER A 153 21.57 25.36 12.46
N LYS A 154 21.69 26.03 11.30
CA LYS A 154 22.98 26.51 10.78
C LYS A 154 23.65 27.54 11.70
N VAL A 155 22.86 28.42 12.34
CA VAL A 155 23.38 29.41 13.31
C VAL A 155 23.80 28.75 14.62
N GLY A 156 23.03 27.78 15.14
CA GLY A 156 23.42 26.99 16.31
C GLY A 156 24.64 26.10 16.07
N SER A 157 24.79 25.55 14.85
CA SER A 157 25.89 24.67 14.46
C SER A 157 27.25 25.36 14.46
N GLN A 158 27.33 26.67 14.16
CA GLN A 158 28.62 27.39 14.21
C GLN A 158 29.13 27.64 15.64
N GLN A 159 28.23 27.85 16.61
CA GLN A 159 28.61 27.96 18.02
C GLN A 159 28.90 26.59 18.64
N LEU A 160 28.03 25.59 18.41
CA LEU A 160 28.26 24.23 18.91
C LEU A 160 29.56 23.62 18.36
N GLN A 161 29.92 23.87 17.10
CA GLN A 161 31.17 23.33 16.54
C GLN A 161 32.46 23.91 17.15
N GLY A 162 32.42 25.12 17.72
CA GLY A 162 33.57 25.69 18.43
C GLY A 162 33.77 24.99 19.77
N GLU A 163 32.70 24.84 20.54
CA GLU A 163 32.71 24.18 21.84
C GLU A 163 33.04 22.69 21.73
N ILE A 164 32.57 21.99 20.68
CA ILE A 164 32.93 20.58 20.43
C ILE A 164 34.45 20.43 20.22
N LEU A 165 35.09 21.33 19.48
CA LEU A 165 36.53 21.23 19.20
C LEU A 165 37.39 21.57 20.42
N GLU A 166 36.95 22.52 21.24
CA GLU A 166 37.57 22.80 22.54
C GLU A 166 37.47 21.56 23.45
N LEU A 167 36.29 20.95 23.53
CA LEU A 167 36.06 19.71 24.27
C LEU A 167 36.87 18.53 23.71
N ASP A 168 37.03 18.43 22.38
CA ASP A 168 37.81 17.37 21.73
C ASP A 168 39.30 17.49 22.08
N ILE A 169 39.87 18.71 22.02
CA ILE A 169 41.27 18.94 22.41
C ILE A 169 41.46 18.73 23.91
N GLU A 170 40.50 19.16 24.73
CA GLU A 170 40.52 18.92 26.16
C GLU A 170 40.54 17.42 26.47
N SER A 171 39.64 16.65 25.86
CA SER A 171 39.59 15.19 25.99
C SER A 171 40.89 14.54 25.51
N LEU A 172 41.39 14.96 24.34
CA LEU A 172 42.65 14.45 23.79
C LEU A 172 43.83 14.64 24.75
N LEU A 173 43.94 15.83 25.35
CA LEU A 173 44.99 16.12 26.32
C LEU A 173 44.80 15.35 27.63
N ARG A 174 43.56 15.17 28.10
CA ARG A 174 43.25 14.38 29.32
C ARG A 174 43.59 12.91 29.14
N ASP A 175 43.24 12.33 28.00
CA ASP A 175 43.50 10.93 27.68
C ASP A 175 45.01 10.68 27.52
N ALA A 176 45.73 11.61 26.88
CA ALA A 176 47.17 11.49 26.68
C ALA A 176 47.99 11.76 27.94
N PHE A 177 47.54 12.67 28.81
CA PHE A 177 48.28 13.09 30.01
C PHE A 177 47.43 13.00 31.29
N PRO A 178 47.08 11.80 31.77
CA PRO A 178 46.17 11.63 32.92
C PRO A 178 46.69 12.21 34.24
N SER A 179 47.99 12.42 34.37
CA SER A 179 48.60 13.03 35.57
C SER A 179 48.41 14.54 35.62
N ASP A 180 48.22 15.20 34.48
CA ASP A 180 48.14 16.64 34.37
C ASP A 180 46.74 17.14 34.77
N GLU A 181 46.66 18.40 35.20
CA GLU A 181 45.38 19.04 35.51
C GLU A 181 45.00 19.97 34.36
N ILE A 182 43.98 19.56 33.61
CA ILE A 182 43.46 20.30 32.46
C ILE A 182 42.14 20.93 32.90
N ALA A 183 41.99 22.23 32.70
CA ALA A 183 40.79 22.96 33.04
C ALA A 183 40.51 24.05 31.99
N PRO A 184 39.22 24.30 31.66
CA PRO A 184 38.84 25.47 30.88
C PRO A 184 39.11 26.75 31.69
N VAL A 185 39.54 27.83 31.04
CA VAL A 185 39.64 29.14 31.69
C VAL A 185 38.26 29.79 31.72
N GLU A 186 37.86 30.37 32.85
CA GLU A 186 36.50 30.92 33.04
C GLU A 186 36.16 32.00 32.00
N LYS A 187 35.04 31.82 31.29
CA LYS A 187 34.56 32.75 30.25
C LYS A 187 34.12 34.08 30.87
N GLY A 188 35.02 35.05 30.90
CA GLY A 188 34.73 36.39 31.43
C GLY A 188 35.92 37.33 31.37
N ILE A 189 36.14 37.92 30.19
CA ILE A 189 37.17 38.95 29.89
C ILE A 189 38.60 38.39 29.87
N LYS A 190 39.03 37.99 28.64
CA LYS A 190 40.41 37.67 28.25
C LYS A 190 41.05 36.49 29.01
N GLY A 191 41.01 35.31 28.41
CA GLY A 191 41.73 34.13 28.87
C GLY A 191 41.87 33.14 27.73
N ALA A 192 42.95 32.36 27.76
CA ALA A 192 43.18 31.28 26.82
C ALA A 192 42.09 30.19 26.95
N ASP A 193 41.77 29.46 25.88
CA ASP A 193 40.66 28.49 25.93
C ASP A 193 40.89 27.34 26.94
N ILE A 194 42.09 26.77 27.01
CA ILE A 194 42.42 25.65 27.92
C ILE A 194 43.70 25.94 28.70
N ARG A 195 43.68 25.64 30.00
CA ARG A 195 44.83 25.69 30.91
C ARG A 195 45.24 24.29 31.33
N GLN A 196 46.48 23.91 31.04
CA GLN A 196 47.06 22.63 31.43
C GLN A 196 48.17 22.84 32.45
N ILE A 197 47.99 22.35 33.67
CA ILE A 197 49.04 22.25 34.69
C ILE A 197 49.75 20.91 34.49
N VAL A 198 51.00 20.98 34.05
CA VAL A 198 51.85 19.80 33.88
C VAL A 198 52.24 19.27 35.26
N LYS A 199 51.95 18.01 35.53
CA LYS A 199 52.32 17.36 36.78
C LYS A 199 53.21 16.14 36.52
N SER A 200 54.23 15.98 37.36
CA SER A 200 55.01 14.75 37.40
C SER A 200 54.12 13.55 37.80
N PRO A 201 54.55 12.30 37.53
CA PRO A 201 53.82 11.10 37.98
C PRO A 201 53.61 11.04 39.51
N LYS A 202 54.39 11.80 40.27
CA LYS A 202 54.28 11.92 41.74
C LYS A 202 53.37 13.07 42.20
N GLY A 203 52.75 13.79 41.26
CA GLY A 203 51.79 14.87 41.54
C GLY A 203 52.39 16.27 41.69
N PHE A 204 53.72 16.43 41.62
CA PHE A 204 54.34 17.77 41.67
C PHE A 204 54.04 18.58 40.41
N SER A 205 53.61 19.83 40.59
CA SER A 205 53.39 20.79 39.50
C SER A 205 54.73 21.28 38.94
N SER A 206 54.91 21.14 37.63
CA SER A 206 56.16 21.44 36.91
C SER A 206 56.04 22.60 35.94
N GLY A 207 54.83 23.10 35.69
CA GLY A 207 54.58 24.27 34.85
C GLY A 207 53.16 24.31 34.32
N VAL A 208 52.82 25.38 33.63
CA VAL A 208 51.49 25.60 33.05
C VAL A 208 51.62 25.94 31.57
N ILE A 209 50.86 25.23 30.75
CA ILE A 209 50.68 25.49 29.31
C ILE A 209 49.32 26.15 29.13
N LEU A 210 49.27 27.23 28.35
CA LEU A 210 48.02 27.85 27.91
C LEU A 210 47.79 27.52 26.44
N TRP A 211 46.61 27.01 26.15
CA TRP A 211 46.19 26.65 24.82
C TRP A 211 45.08 27.58 24.36
N GLU A 212 45.30 28.21 23.22
CA GLU A 212 44.35 29.09 22.54
C GLU A 212 43.94 28.44 21.23
N ILE A 213 42.65 28.21 21.02
CA ILE A 213 42.09 27.54 19.86
C ILE A 213 41.50 28.59 18.92
N LYS A 214 41.97 28.59 17.68
CA LYS A 214 41.58 29.57 16.66
C LYS A 214 41.18 28.88 15.35
N ARG A 215 39.87 28.77 15.15
CA ARG A 215 39.27 28.27 13.91
C ARG A 215 38.85 29.44 13.03
N THR A 216 39.77 29.92 12.21
CA THR A 216 39.51 31.04 11.30
C THR A 216 40.10 30.74 9.92
N LYS A 217 39.60 31.47 8.91
CA LYS A 217 40.09 31.39 7.53
C LYS A 217 41.34 32.23 7.28
N GLY A 218 41.74 33.07 8.23
CA GLY A 218 42.88 33.96 8.08
C GLY A 218 43.55 34.22 9.42
N TRP A 219 44.88 34.12 9.43
CA TRP A 219 45.72 34.37 10.58
C TRP A 219 45.77 35.85 10.95
N THR A 220 45.72 36.17 12.25
CA THR A 220 45.92 37.54 12.76
C THR A 220 46.98 37.58 13.86
N ASP A 221 47.99 38.42 13.71
CA ASP A 221 49.08 38.54 14.69
C ASP A 221 48.62 39.11 16.05
N SER A 222 47.43 39.72 16.11
CA SER A 222 46.84 40.20 17.35
C SER A 222 46.54 39.08 18.35
N TRP A 223 46.40 37.82 17.90
CA TRP A 223 46.23 36.67 18.79
C TRP A 223 47.48 36.40 19.62
N ILE A 224 48.67 36.59 19.04
CA ILE A 224 49.95 36.44 19.74
C ILE A 224 50.04 37.48 20.87
N ALA A 225 49.68 38.73 20.59
CA ALA A 225 49.73 39.81 21.57
C ALA A 225 48.78 39.54 22.76
N LYS A 226 47.54 39.10 22.47
CA LYS A 226 46.54 38.75 23.49
C LYS A 226 46.99 37.56 24.34
N LEU A 227 47.42 36.46 23.72
CA LEU A 227 47.82 35.28 24.47
C LEU A 227 49.03 35.54 25.38
N LYS A 228 49.92 36.48 25.01
CA LYS A 228 51.01 36.94 25.89
C LYS A 228 50.53 37.79 27.07
N GLU A 229 49.45 38.56 26.92
CA GLU A 229 48.78 39.21 28.06
C GLU A 229 48.23 38.13 28.99
N ASP A 230 47.52 37.15 28.45
CA ASP A 230 46.89 36.06 29.20
C ASP A 230 47.92 35.16 29.90
N LEU A 231 49.06 34.91 29.26
CA LEU A 231 50.20 34.20 29.86
C LEU A 231 50.67 34.87 31.15
N ARG A 232 50.70 36.21 31.17
CA ARG A 232 51.16 37.00 32.33
C ARG A 232 50.12 37.04 33.45
N SER A 233 48.83 37.14 33.13
CA SER A 233 47.77 37.11 34.14
C SER A 233 47.68 35.74 34.81
N GLU A 234 47.75 34.67 34.04
CA GLU A 234 47.62 33.28 34.52
C GLU A 234 48.92 32.70 35.12
N ARG A 235 50.01 33.48 35.12
CA ARG A 235 51.36 33.04 35.54
C ARG A 235 51.80 31.75 34.85
N ALA A 236 51.42 31.59 33.58
CA ALA A 236 51.73 30.40 32.82
C ALA A 236 53.11 30.47 32.17
N ASN A 237 53.63 29.30 31.77
CA ASN A 237 55.00 29.16 31.29
C ASN A 237 55.07 29.15 29.77
N VAL A 238 54.14 28.47 29.11
CA VAL A 238 54.20 28.23 27.66
C VAL A 238 52.87 28.60 26.99
N PRO A 239 52.85 29.59 26.09
CA PRO A 239 51.68 29.92 25.28
C PRO A 239 51.67 29.11 23.98
N VAL A 240 50.55 28.47 23.68
CA VAL A 240 50.33 27.69 22.46
C VAL A 240 49.02 28.10 21.79
N ILE A 241 49.08 28.40 20.49
CA ILE A 241 47.92 28.64 19.63
C ILE A 241 47.73 27.43 18.73
N ILE A 242 46.56 26.81 18.81
CA ILE A 242 46.11 25.78 17.88
C ILE A 242 45.27 26.47 16.79
N SER A 243 45.66 26.35 15.52
CA SER A 243 44.90 27.00 14.44
C SER A 243 44.73 26.15 13.20
N THR A 244 43.62 26.39 12.50
CA THR A 244 43.33 25.81 11.17
C THR A 244 44.10 26.50 10.06
N THR A 245 44.38 27.80 10.21
CA THR A 245 45.12 28.58 9.21
C THR A 245 46.41 29.10 9.83
N LEU A 246 47.53 28.62 9.29
CA LEU A 246 48.85 29.00 9.79
C LEU A 246 49.38 30.24 9.06
N PRO A 247 50.20 31.06 9.72
CA PRO A 247 50.88 32.19 9.10
C PRO A 247 51.89 31.72 8.05
N LYS A 248 52.22 32.62 7.11
CA LYS A 248 53.18 32.35 6.03
C LYS A 248 54.55 32.00 6.63
N GLY A 249 55.13 30.88 6.19
CA GLY A 249 56.42 30.36 6.69
C GLY A 249 56.32 29.18 7.66
N LEU A 250 55.11 28.77 8.07
CA LEU A 250 54.88 27.58 8.91
C LEU A 250 54.23 26.44 8.11
N GLU A 251 54.80 26.10 6.96
CA GLU A 251 54.32 25.00 6.11
C GLU A 251 54.45 23.64 6.80
N SER A 252 55.41 23.53 7.72
CA SER A 252 55.61 22.36 8.58
C SER A 252 54.50 22.16 9.62
N GLY A 253 53.42 22.94 9.62
CA GLY A 253 52.27 22.67 10.49
C GLY A 253 52.45 23.10 11.95
N PHE A 254 53.62 23.59 12.34
CA PHE A 254 53.88 24.18 13.65
C PHE A 254 55.09 25.13 13.60
N GLY A 255 55.25 26.00 14.60
CA GLY A 255 56.48 26.73 14.83
C GLY A 255 56.37 27.79 15.92
N LEU A 256 57.49 28.44 16.23
CA LEU A 256 57.57 29.48 17.24
C LEU A 256 57.53 30.86 16.59
N LEU A 257 56.50 31.64 16.89
CA LEU A 257 56.33 33.01 16.39
C LEU A 257 56.27 33.99 17.54
N ASN A 258 57.24 34.90 17.58
CA ASN A 258 57.38 35.90 18.63
C ASN A 258 57.29 35.27 20.05
N GLY A 259 57.81 34.05 20.27
CA GLY A 259 57.73 33.38 21.58
C GLY A 259 56.37 32.74 21.91
N VAL A 260 55.47 32.59 20.92
CA VAL A 260 54.23 31.80 21.02
C VAL A 260 54.30 30.63 20.07
N TRP A 261 54.02 29.43 20.57
CA TRP A 261 53.93 28.24 19.73
C TRP A 261 52.65 28.31 18.91
N VAL A 262 52.75 28.10 17.61
CA VAL A 262 51.61 28.01 16.72
C VAL A 262 51.61 26.60 16.14
N VAL A 263 50.50 25.88 16.27
CA VAL A 263 50.43 24.45 15.97
C VAL A 263 49.14 24.16 15.22
N SER A 264 49.20 23.26 14.23
CA SER A 264 48.03 22.71 13.56
C SER A 264 47.36 21.64 14.42
N PHE A 265 46.06 21.43 14.23
CA PHE A 265 45.29 20.41 14.96
C PHE A 265 45.90 19.00 14.91
N THR A 266 46.53 18.64 13.79
CA THR A 266 47.18 17.33 13.61
C THR A 266 48.40 17.12 14.48
N LEU A 267 49.06 18.18 14.93
CA LEU A 267 50.34 18.11 15.66
C LEU A 267 50.21 18.50 17.14
N VAL A 268 48.98 18.73 17.62
CA VAL A 268 48.72 19.14 19.02
C VAL A 268 49.33 18.14 20.00
N LEU A 269 49.03 16.86 19.83
CA LEU A 269 49.50 15.82 20.76
C LEU A 269 51.03 15.68 20.77
N PRO A 270 51.72 15.49 19.63
CA PRO A 270 53.19 15.46 19.61
C PRO A 270 53.85 16.70 20.23
N VAL A 271 53.36 17.90 19.91
CA VAL A 271 53.90 19.16 20.44
C VAL A 271 53.63 19.26 21.95
N ALA A 272 52.44 18.89 22.41
CA ALA A 272 52.11 18.83 23.83
C ALA A 272 53.04 17.87 24.58
N THR A 273 53.29 16.67 24.05
CA THR A 273 54.20 15.68 24.65
C THR A 273 55.59 16.25 24.86
N ILE A 274 56.11 16.96 23.84
CA ILE A 274 57.44 17.56 23.90
C ILE A 274 57.45 18.70 24.92
N ILE A 275 56.58 19.70 24.79
CA ILE A 275 56.51 20.85 25.72
C ILE A 275 56.38 20.34 27.17
N ARG A 276 55.51 19.35 27.40
CA ARG A 276 55.31 18.72 28.71
C ARG A 276 56.60 18.10 29.25
N LYS A 277 57.33 17.33 28.44
CA LYS A 277 58.62 16.74 28.83
C LYS A 277 59.61 17.82 29.27
N ASN A 278 59.73 18.90 28.53
CA ASN A 278 60.66 19.98 28.89
C ASN A 278 60.30 20.68 30.20
N LEU A 279 59.00 20.93 30.43
CA LEU A 279 58.56 21.49 31.71
C LEU A 279 58.93 20.56 32.88
N LEU A 280 58.79 19.25 32.72
CA LEU A 280 59.22 18.27 33.72
C LEU A 280 60.74 18.28 33.92
N ASP A 281 61.51 18.28 32.83
CA ASP A 281 62.98 18.25 32.88
C ASP A 281 63.53 19.51 33.56
N VAL A 282 63.03 20.70 33.21
CA VAL A 282 63.49 21.94 33.87
C VAL A 282 63.01 22.02 35.31
N ALA A 283 61.80 21.53 35.63
CA ALA A 283 61.36 21.45 37.03
C ALA A 283 62.25 20.50 37.86
N PHE A 284 62.69 19.39 37.27
CA PHE A 284 63.63 18.47 37.89
C PHE A 284 65.00 19.12 38.11
N GLU A 285 65.56 19.78 37.10
CA GLU A 285 66.81 20.52 37.22
C GLU A 285 66.73 21.63 38.28
N LYS A 286 65.59 22.35 38.36
CA LYS A 286 65.34 23.35 39.41
C LYS A 286 65.28 22.72 40.80
N ALA A 287 64.65 21.56 40.97
CA ALA A 287 64.62 20.84 42.24
C ALA A 287 66.02 20.36 42.67
N VAL A 288 66.86 19.95 41.71
CA VAL A 288 68.24 19.53 41.96
C VAL A 288 69.15 20.73 42.25
N SER A 289 68.98 21.84 41.54
CA SER A 289 69.81 23.05 41.66
C SER A 289 69.39 24.00 42.79
N SER A 290 68.18 23.91 43.32
CA SER A 290 67.77 24.64 44.54
C SER A 290 68.56 24.22 45.79
N HIS A 291 69.26 23.09 45.73
CA HIS A 291 70.28 22.72 46.73
C HIS A 291 71.63 23.46 46.54
N LYS A 292 71.79 24.28 45.49
CA LYS A 292 73.03 25.01 45.15
C LYS A 292 72.86 26.51 44.84
N GLY A 293 71.68 27.10 45.03
CA GLY A 293 71.46 28.55 44.98
C GLY A 293 71.65 29.17 43.59
N GLY A 294 70.61 29.10 42.75
CA GLY A 294 70.57 29.78 41.44
C GLY A 294 69.14 30.16 41.03
N LYS A 295 68.99 31.37 40.47
CA LYS A 295 67.72 32.08 40.24
C LYS A 295 66.80 31.48 39.17
N SER A 296 65.52 31.80 39.31
CA SER A 296 64.33 31.26 38.65
C SER A 296 64.13 31.55 37.15
N GLU A 297 65.05 32.22 36.46
CA GLU A 297 64.86 32.76 35.09
C GLU A 297 65.22 31.80 33.93
N ILE A 298 65.81 30.64 34.22
CA ILE A 298 66.38 29.71 33.22
C ILE A 298 65.32 29.06 32.30
N LEU A 299 64.06 28.93 32.76
CA LEU A 299 63.00 28.23 32.00
C LEU A 299 62.63 28.94 30.70
N TYR A 300 62.52 30.28 30.74
CA TYR A 300 62.06 31.05 29.59
C TYR A 300 63.14 31.10 28.49
N ASP A 301 64.39 31.35 28.88
CA ASP A 301 65.51 31.40 27.96
C ASP A 301 65.81 30.03 27.33
N TYR A 302 65.63 28.93 28.06
CA TYR A 302 65.85 27.59 27.50
C TYR A 302 64.71 27.13 26.58
N ILE A 303 63.45 27.39 26.93
CA ILE A 303 62.28 27.02 26.09
C ILE A 303 62.16 27.91 24.84
N THR A 304 62.72 29.12 24.88
CA THR A 304 62.83 29.99 23.70
C THR A 304 64.17 29.88 22.98
N SER A 305 65.06 29.01 23.45
CA SER A 305 66.38 28.80 22.84
C SER A 305 66.27 28.21 21.44
N HIS A 306 67.24 28.55 20.61
CA HIS A 306 67.36 28.03 19.25
C HIS A 306 67.65 26.52 19.26
N GLU A 307 68.42 26.04 20.23
CA GLU A 307 68.76 24.63 20.46
C GLU A 307 67.50 23.79 20.73
N PHE A 308 66.61 24.29 21.58
CA PHE A 308 65.36 23.62 21.90
C PHE A 308 64.46 23.49 20.66
N ARG A 309 64.31 24.59 19.90
CA ARG A 309 63.52 24.60 18.67
C ARG A 309 64.02 23.56 17.66
N GLN A 310 65.33 23.43 17.47
CA GLN A 310 65.91 22.42 16.59
C GLN A 310 65.63 20.99 17.06
N GLN A 311 65.68 20.73 18.37
CA GLN A 311 65.35 19.40 18.90
C GLN A 311 63.88 19.04 18.67
N VAL A 312 62.96 19.99 18.85
CA VAL A 312 61.54 19.79 18.54
C VAL A 312 61.33 19.54 17.05
N GLU A 313 61.95 20.35 16.19
CA GLU A 313 61.87 20.21 14.73
C GLU A 313 62.35 18.83 14.26
N ALA A 314 63.50 18.36 14.76
CA ALA A 314 64.03 17.03 14.43
C ALA A 314 63.12 15.88 14.90
N MET A 315 62.58 15.94 16.12
CA MET A 315 61.67 14.89 16.62
C MET A 315 60.35 14.85 15.82
N MET A 316 59.85 16.01 15.40
CA MET A 316 58.61 16.11 14.64
C MET A 316 58.77 15.60 13.19
N GLU A 317 59.94 15.80 12.60
CA GLU A 317 60.27 15.24 11.28
C GLU A 317 60.23 13.71 11.32
N VAL A 318 60.87 13.10 12.32
CA VAL A 318 60.83 11.64 12.54
C VAL A 318 59.40 11.15 12.77
N TYR A 319 58.60 11.84 13.58
CA TYR A 319 57.20 11.47 13.82
C TYR A 319 56.36 11.47 12.54
N ARG A 320 56.56 12.47 11.67
CA ARG A 320 55.87 12.56 10.38
C ARG A 320 56.28 11.46 9.42
N GLU A 321 57.58 11.18 9.34
CA GLU A 321 58.10 10.10 8.53
C GLU A 321 57.49 8.75 8.96
N MET A 322 57.43 8.49 10.28
CA MET A 322 56.79 7.29 10.81
C MET A 322 55.30 7.22 10.49
N GLN A 323 54.56 8.33 10.58
CA GLN A 323 53.14 8.34 10.20
C GLN A 323 52.94 8.02 8.70
N ASP A 324 53.77 8.58 7.83
CA ASP A 324 53.70 8.33 6.39
C ASP A 324 54.06 6.87 6.06
N GLN A 325 55.07 6.31 6.73
CA GLN A 325 55.41 4.88 6.63
C GLN A 325 54.23 3.99 7.04
N ILE A 326 53.60 4.24 8.19
CA ILE A 326 52.42 3.48 8.64
C ILE A 326 51.26 3.59 7.63
N ALA A 327 51.02 4.78 7.07
CA ALA A 327 49.97 4.98 6.09
C ALA A 327 50.23 4.17 4.80
N LYS A 328 51.48 4.18 4.31
CA LYS A 328 51.91 3.39 3.15
C LYS A 328 51.80 1.89 3.42
N GLU A 329 52.21 1.44 4.60
CA GLU A 329 52.07 0.04 5.02
C GLU A 329 50.61 -0.41 5.01
N LYS A 330 49.71 0.37 5.63
CA LYS A 330 48.26 0.06 5.65
C LYS A 330 47.72 -0.13 4.24
N ALA A 331 48.00 0.82 3.33
CA ALA A 331 47.53 0.74 1.95
C ALA A 331 48.11 -0.47 1.20
N ALA A 332 49.39 -0.79 1.41
CA ALA A 332 50.04 -1.94 0.81
C ALA A 332 49.44 -3.27 1.32
N TYR A 333 49.24 -3.40 2.64
CA TYR A 333 48.64 -4.59 3.24
C TYR A 333 47.19 -4.79 2.84
N GLU A 334 46.39 -3.72 2.75
CA GLU A 334 45.01 -3.81 2.30
C GLU A 334 44.92 -4.34 0.86
N LYS A 335 45.80 -3.85 -0.03
CA LYS A 335 45.94 -4.39 -1.39
C LYS A 335 46.32 -5.87 -1.39
N ILE A 336 47.28 -6.28 -0.54
CA ILE A 336 47.70 -7.68 -0.41
C ILE A 336 46.54 -8.55 0.09
N TRP A 337 45.78 -8.10 1.07
CA TRP A 337 44.61 -8.82 1.58
C TRP A 337 43.56 -9.02 0.49
N LYS A 338 43.22 -7.96 -0.27
CA LYS A 338 42.27 -8.09 -1.38
C LYS A 338 42.74 -9.04 -2.47
N MET A 339 44.04 -9.03 -2.80
CA MET A 339 44.59 -9.99 -3.75
C MET A 339 44.50 -11.43 -3.23
N ARG A 340 44.79 -11.67 -1.95
CA ARG A 340 44.69 -13.00 -1.31
C ARG A 340 43.25 -13.48 -1.21
N GLU A 341 42.29 -12.62 -0.85
CA GLU A 341 40.86 -12.94 -0.88
C GLU A 341 40.43 -13.42 -2.27
N GLY A 342 40.82 -12.70 -3.33
CA GLY A 342 40.53 -13.10 -4.71
C GLY A 342 41.19 -14.43 -5.11
N GLN A 343 42.40 -14.71 -4.63
CA GLN A 343 43.04 -16.02 -4.83
C GLN A 343 42.29 -17.14 -4.11
N MET A 344 41.88 -16.92 -2.86
CA MET A 344 41.08 -17.88 -2.09
C MET A 344 39.75 -18.19 -2.78
N GLN A 345 39.03 -17.18 -3.25
CA GLN A 345 37.78 -17.35 -3.98
C GLN A 345 37.95 -18.19 -5.26
N ARG A 346 39.01 -17.91 -6.05
CA ARG A 346 39.32 -18.71 -7.24
C ARG A 346 39.63 -20.16 -6.92
N LEU A 347 40.36 -20.41 -5.83
CA LEU A 347 40.69 -21.77 -5.39
C LEU A 347 39.40 -22.52 -4.98
N VAL A 348 38.54 -21.91 -4.16
CA VAL A 348 37.25 -22.49 -3.77
C VAL A 348 36.38 -22.80 -4.99
N SER A 349 36.23 -21.84 -5.91
CA SER A 349 35.44 -22.04 -7.14
C SER A 349 36.01 -23.15 -8.02
N SER A 350 37.34 -23.21 -8.17
CA SER A 350 38.00 -24.27 -8.94
C SER A 350 37.77 -25.65 -8.31
N THR A 351 37.88 -25.76 -6.99
CA THR A 351 37.58 -27.00 -6.25
C THR A 351 36.11 -27.39 -6.43
N ALA A 352 35.17 -26.45 -6.31
CA ALA A 352 33.75 -26.69 -6.54
C ALA A 352 33.47 -27.23 -7.96
N ASN A 353 34.09 -26.62 -8.97
CA ASN A 353 33.95 -27.06 -10.36
C ASN A 353 34.49 -28.48 -10.58
N VAL A 354 35.63 -28.82 -9.97
CA VAL A 354 36.20 -30.17 -10.05
C VAL A 354 35.26 -31.19 -9.41
N VAL A 355 34.79 -30.93 -8.19
CA VAL A 355 33.83 -31.81 -7.49
C VAL A 355 32.55 -31.98 -8.30
N GLY A 356 31.93 -30.89 -8.75
CA GLY A 356 30.71 -30.92 -9.55
C GLY A 356 30.89 -31.68 -10.87
N SER A 357 32.05 -31.53 -11.53
CA SER A 357 32.34 -32.25 -12.78
C SER A 357 32.45 -33.77 -12.59
N ILE A 358 32.97 -34.20 -11.43
CA ILE A 358 33.08 -35.63 -11.08
C ILE A 358 31.72 -36.19 -10.69
N GLN A 359 30.98 -35.47 -9.83
CA GLN A 359 29.62 -35.85 -9.42
C GLN A 359 28.66 -35.94 -10.62
N GLY A 360 28.78 -35.04 -11.60
CA GLY A 360 27.98 -35.08 -12.83
C GLY A 360 28.27 -36.28 -13.73
N ARG A 361 29.46 -36.89 -13.64
CA ARG A 361 29.85 -38.05 -14.47
C ARG A 361 29.63 -39.39 -13.76
N VAL A 362 29.84 -39.44 -12.44
CA VAL A 362 29.89 -40.69 -11.65
C VAL A 362 28.68 -40.85 -10.72
N GLY A 363 27.86 -39.81 -10.56
CA GLY A 363 26.72 -39.75 -9.66
C GLY A 363 27.00 -38.89 -8.42
N GLN A 364 25.94 -38.31 -7.84
CA GLN A 364 26.02 -37.32 -6.75
C GLN A 364 26.74 -37.80 -5.48
N THR A 365 26.87 -39.11 -5.28
CA THR A 365 27.53 -39.72 -4.12
C THR A 365 29.06 -39.86 -4.25
N ALA A 366 29.65 -39.49 -5.39
CA ALA A 366 31.10 -39.52 -5.56
C ALA A 366 31.75 -38.24 -4.98
N LEU A 367 32.58 -38.41 -3.94
CA LEU A 367 33.40 -37.37 -3.27
C LEU A 367 32.65 -36.27 -2.49
N PRO A 368 32.16 -36.57 -1.27
CA PRO A 368 31.70 -35.51 -0.35
C PRO A 368 32.91 -34.72 0.19
N ILE A 369 32.99 -33.41 -0.12
CA ILE A 369 33.98 -32.50 0.48
C ILE A 369 33.26 -31.58 1.47
N LYS A 370 33.59 -31.75 2.76
CA LYS A 370 33.10 -30.88 3.84
C LYS A 370 33.44 -29.41 3.54
N GLY A 371 32.41 -28.56 3.49
CA GLY A 371 32.53 -27.11 3.23
C GLY A 371 32.17 -26.64 1.82
N LEU A 372 31.87 -27.57 0.89
CA LEU A 372 31.28 -27.27 -0.42
C LEU A 372 29.86 -27.81 -0.59
N GLU A 373 29.37 -28.54 0.40
CA GLU A 373 27.98 -28.97 0.51
C GLU A 373 27.10 -27.73 0.80
N LEU A 374 25.92 -27.64 0.18
CA LEU A 374 24.89 -26.76 0.73
C LEU A 374 24.67 -27.24 2.16
N LEU A 375 24.87 -26.36 3.14
CA LEU A 375 24.40 -26.62 4.49
C LEU A 375 22.92 -26.95 4.35
N ASP A 376 22.54 -28.19 4.63
CA ASP A 376 21.13 -28.56 4.77
C ASP A 376 20.52 -27.52 5.72
N GLU A 377 19.48 -26.85 5.25
CA GLU A 377 18.72 -25.89 6.03
C GLU A 377 18.38 -26.56 7.36
N GLY A 378 18.99 -26.05 8.42
CA GLY A 378 18.75 -26.52 9.77
C GLY A 378 17.26 -26.47 10.06
N HIS A 379 16.74 -27.60 10.53
CA HIS A 379 15.60 -27.64 11.44
C HIS A 379 15.84 -26.77 12.67
#